data_AF-A0A091B2U2-F1
#
_entry.id   AF-A0A091B2U2-F1
#
_cell.length_a   1.000
_cell.length_b   1.000
_cell.length_c   1.000
_cell.angle_alpha   90.00
_cell.angle_beta   90.00
_cell.angle_gamma   90.00
#
_symmetry.space_group_name_H-M   'P 1'
#
loop_
_entity.id
_entity.type
_entity.pdbx_description
1 polymer ?
#
loop_
_entity_poly.entity_id
_entity_poly.type
_entity_poly.pdbx_seq_one_letter_code
_entity_poly.pdbx_strand_id
1 'polypeptide(L)'
;MSTILMMFILPLGIITFFWDRKNYAQNLKTFSEYIEKISHTDIASSKKLEMIDEMLYQNGYIRIERTESFLKVQKKHFNIGVLFIFVGLLTYFGLLFYWIYYRFLLKPNVLCIDLDKVPVLKASQK
;
A
#
# COMPACT_ATOMS: atom_id res chain seq x y z
N MET A 1 -26.77 24.12 1.09
CA MET A 1 -26.44 22.83 1.74
C MET A 1 -25.11 22.24 1.31
N SER A 2 -24.70 22.29 0.02
CA SER A 2 -23.42 21.70 -0.42
C SER A 2 -22.17 22.37 0.16
N THR A 3 -22.20 23.69 0.41
CA THR A 3 -21.05 24.46 0.92
C THR A 3 -20.67 24.10 2.36
N ILE A 4 -21.67 23.83 3.21
CA ILE A 4 -21.46 23.42 4.60
C ILE A 4 -20.79 22.04 4.62
N LEU A 5 -21.25 21.11 3.78
CA LEU A 5 -20.67 19.79 3.60
C LEU A 5 -19.20 19.85 3.14
N MET A 6 -18.86 20.74 2.19
CA MET A 6 -17.47 20.95 1.73
C MET A 6 -16.53 21.41 2.85
N MET A 7 -17.01 22.31 3.73
CA MET A 7 -16.21 22.86 4.82
C MET A 7 -15.76 21.78 5.82
N PHE A 8 -16.48 20.65 5.90
CA PHE A 8 -16.09 19.50 6.72
C PHE A 8 -15.37 18.39 5.94
N ILE A 9 -15.75 18.14 4.68
CA ILE A 9 -15.15 17.08 3.85
C ILE A 9 -13.65 17.30 3.62
N LEU A 10 -13.24 18.54 3.34
CA LEU A 10 -11.85 18.85 3.04
C LEU A 10 -10.91 18.63 4.23
N PRO A 11 -11.15 19.20 5.44
CA PRO A 11 -10.32 18.90 6.60
C PRO A 11 -10.37 17.42 7.00
N LEU A 12 -11.54 16.76 6.85
CA LEU A 12 -11.66 15.33 7.11
C LEU A 12 -10.81 14.49 6.13
N GLY A 13 -10.78 14.86 4.84
CA GLY A 13 -9.93 14.26 3.84
C GLY A 13 -8.43 14.40 4.14
N ILE A 14 -8.00 15.58 4.59
CA ILE A 14 -6.61 15.84 5.00
C ILE A 14 -6.23 14.95 6.19
N ILE A 15 -7.07 14.90 7.24
CA ILE A 15 -6.82 14.06 8.42
C ILE A 15 -6.72 12.59 8.01
N THR A 16 -7.65 12.13 7.17
CA THR A 16 -7.69 10.75 6.69
C THR A 16 -6.44 10.42 5.86
N PHE A 17 -5.94 11.36 5.05
CA PHE A 17 -4.70 11.21 4.28
C PHE A 17 -3.49 10.98 5.18
N PHE A 18 -3.32 11.77 6.24
CA PHE A 18 -2.22 11.60 7.19
C PHE A 18 -2.35 10.28 7.98
N TRP A 19 -3.57 9.92 8.36
CA TRP A 19 -3.82 8.66 9.07
C TRP A 19 -3.50 7.44 8.20
N ASP A 20 -3.91 7.47 6.93
CA ASP A 20 -3.61 6.43 5.94
C ASP A 20 -2.10 6.29 5.70
N ARG A 21 -1.39 7.41 5.59
CA ARG A 21 0.08 7.40 5.47
C ARG A 21 0.77 6.81 6.71
N LYS A 22 0.26 7.12 7.90
CA LYS A 22 0.78 6.56 9.17
C LYS A 22 0.51 5.06 9.27
N ASN A 23 -0.70 4.62 8.95
CA ASN A 23 -1.07 3.21 8.95
C ASN A 23 -0.24 2.42 7.93
N TYR A 24 0.04 2.98 6.75
CA TYR A 24 0.91 2.35 5.76
C TYR A 24 2.33 2.13 6.30
N ALA A 25 2.92 3.14 6.96
CA ALA A 25 4.25 3.01 7.56
C ALA A 25 4.27 1.98 8.70
N GLN A 26 3.22 1.94 9.51
CA GLN A 26 3.09 0.96 10.59
C GLN A 26 2.95 -0.47 10.04
N ASN A 27 2.11 -0.67 9.02
CA ASN A 27 1.93 -1.96 8.38
C ASN A 27 3.24 -2.44 7.74
N LEU A 28 3.99 -1.56 7.06
CA LEU A 28 5.32 -1.88 6.55
C LEU A 28 6.27 -2.38 7.64
N LYS A 29 6.23 -1.76 8.83
CA LYS A 29 7.03 -2.20 9.97
C LYS A 29 6.61 -3.58 10.46
N THR A 30 5.32 -3.85 10.56
CA THR A 30 4.79 -5.17 10.91
C THR A 30 5.20 -6.23 9.87
N PHE A 31 5.18 -5.89 8.59
CA PHE A 31 5.66 -6.78 7.54
C PHE A 31 7.16 -7.05 7.68
N SER A 32 8.00 -6.05 7.94
CA SER A 32 9.44 -6.27 8.13
C SER A 32 9.73 -7.15 9.34
N GLU A 33 9.05 -6.91 10.46
CA GLU A 33 9.20 -7.72 11.69
C GLU A 33 8.76 -9.18 11.46
N TYR A 34 7.68 -9.38 10.69
CA TYR A 34 7.20 -10.72 10.33
C TYR A 34 8.20 -11.46 9.42
N ILE A 35 8.71 -10.78 8.40
CA ILE A 35 9.70 -11.36 7.48
C ILE A 35 10.99 -11.70 8.23
N GLU A 36 11.46 -10.82 9.11
CA GLU A 36 12.64 -11.07 9.96
C GLU A 36 12.42 -12.31 10.84
N LYS A 37 11.27 -12.41 11.51
CA LYS A 37 10.93 -13.58 12.33
C LYS A 37 10.90 -14.88 11.52
N ILE A 38 10.32 -14.88 10.33
CA ILE A 38 10.30 -16.03 9.43
C ILE A 38 11.71 -16.38 8.94
N SER A 39 12.54 -15.37 8.65
CA SER A 39 13.89 -15.57 8.15
C SER A 39 14.76 -16.38 9.13
N HIS A 40 14.57 -16.16 10.44
CA HIS A 40 15.25 -16.87 11.52
C HIS A 40 14.67 -18.24 11.86
N THR A 41 13.55 -18.65 11.25
CA THR A 41 12.93 -19.95 11.53
C THR A 41 13.62 -21.05 10.73
N ASP A 42 13.73 -22.27 11.27
CA ASP A 42 14.42 -23.40 10.66
C ASP A 42 13.58 -24.15 9.59
N ILE A 43 12.95 -23.37 8.71
CA ILE A 43 12.05 -23.84 7.65
C ILE A 43 12.75 -23.70 6.29
N ALA A 44 12.43 -24.58 5.34
CA ALA A 44 12.88 -24.46 3.95
C ALA A 44 12.52 -23.08 3.36
N SER A 45 13.46 -22.47 2.63
CA SER A 45 13.31 -21.12 2.04
C SER A 45 12.06 -20.97 1.17
N SER A 46 11.67 -22.04 0.45
CA SER A 46 10.46 -22.07 -0.36
C SER A 46 9.18 -21.88 0.46
N LYS A 47 9.08 -22.51 1.64
CA LYS A 47 7.96 -22.35 2.57
C LYS A 47 7.96 -20.99 3.25
N LYS A 48 9.14 -20.42 3.55
CA LYS A 48 9.25 -19.05 4.08
C LYS A 48 8.63 -18.03 3.12
N LEU A 49 8.97 -18.12 1.83
CA LEU A 49 8.39 -17.25 0.79
C LEU A 49 6.89 -17.45 0.63
N GLU A 50 6.41 -18.69 0.74
CA GLU A 50 4.98 -18.99 0.66
C GLU A 50 4.19 -18.33 1.79
N MET A 51 4.68 -18.42 3.03
CA MET A 51 4.05 -17.77 4.19
C MET A 51 4.06 -16.24 4.06
N ILE A 52 5.17 -15.67 3.57
CA ILE A 52 5.27 -14.22 3.34
C ILE A 52 4.30 -13.77 2.24
N ASP A 53 4.21 -14.54 1.14
CA ASP A 53 3.30 -14.23 0.04
C ASP A 53 1.84 -14.34 0.45
N GLU A 54 1.46 -15.37 1.23
CA GLU A 54 0.10 -15.52 1.74
C GLU A 54 -0.29 -14.35 2.64
N MET A 55 0.60 -13.93 3.55
CA MET A 55 0.37 -12.76 4.41
C MET A 55 0.19 -11.47 3.59
N LEU A 56 1.01 -11.28 2.54
CA LEU A 56 0.89 -10.12 1.65
C LEU A 56 -0.39 -10.17 0.81
N TYR A 57 -0.76 -11.35 0.33
CA TYR A 57 -1.99 -11.56 -0.42
C TYR A 57 -3.24 -11.23 0.42
N GLN A 58 -3.29 -11.69 1.68
CA GLN A 58 -4.36 -11.33 2.63
C GLN A 58 -4.46 -9.82 2.86
N ASN A 59 -3.36 -9.09 2.70
CA ASN A 59 -3.31 -7.63 2.80
C ASN A 59 -3.55 -6.90 1.46
N GLY A 60 -3.99 -7.62 0.43
CA GLY A 60 -4.37 -7.07 -0.87
C GLY A 60 -3.19 -6.74 -1.79
N TYR A 61 -2.02 -7.34 -1.54
CA TYR A 61 -0.93 -7.32 -2.51
C TYR A 61 -1.14 -8.42 -3.58
N ILE A 62 -0.71 -8.14 -4.79
CA ILE A 62 -0.78 -9.03 -5.94
C ILE A 62 0.64 -9.44 -6.31
N ARG A 63 0.88 -10.74 -6.45
CA ARG A 63 2.16 -11.28 -6.91
C ARG A 63 2.42 -10.87 -8.35
N ILE A 64 3.59 -10.27 -8.61
CA ILE A 64 4.08 -9.94 -9.96
C ILE A 64 5.08 -11.01 -10.42
N GLU A 65 5.98 -11.40 -9.52
CA GLU A 65 7.13 -12.22 -9.84
C GLU A 65 7.51 -13.05 -8.61
N ARG A 66 7.81 -14.34 -8.81
CA ARG A 66 8.26 -15.25 -7.76
C ARG A 66 9.36 -16.15 -8.31
N THR A 67 10.47 -16.20 -7.58
CA THR A 67 11.62 -17.09 -7.78
C THR A 67 11.88 -17.84 -6.47
N GLU A 68 12.86 -18.74 -6.44
CA GLU A 68 13.20 -19.53 -5.25
C GLU A 68 13.71 -18.73 -4.06
N SER A 69 14.30 -17.54 -4.28
CA SER A 69 14.78 -16.64 -3.21
C SER A 69 14.21 -15.21 -3.28
N PHE A 70 13.37 -14.92 -4.28
CA PHE A 70 12.87 -13.58 -4.56
C PHE A 70 11.35 -13.55 -4.71
N LEU A 71 10.71 -12.57 -4.09
CA LEU A 71 9.29 -12.30 -4.22
C LEU A 71 9.05 -10.82 -4.51
N LYS A 72 8.30 -10.56 -5.59
CA LYS A 72 7.88 -9.22 -5.97
C LYS A 72 6.37 -9.14 -5.95
N VAL A 73 5.85 -8.27 -5.10
CA VAL A 73 4.42 -8.02 -5.00
C VAL A 73 4.12 -6.55 -5.24
N GLN A 74 2.93 -6.25 -5.74
CA GLN A 74 2.44 -4.89 -5.90
C GLN A 74 1.11 -4.69 -5.22
N LYS A 75 0.88 -3.48 -4.70
CA LYS A 75 -0.44 -3.05 -4.25
C LYS A 75 -0.71 -1.66 -4.79
N LYS A 76 -1.84 -1.51 -5.46
CA LYS A 76 -2.37 -0.20 -5.82
C LYS A 76 -3.24 0.29 -4.67
N HIS A 77 -2.74 1.27 -3.94
CA HIS A 77 -3.41 1.75 -2.74
C HIS A 77 -4.52 2.74 -3.10
N PHE A 78 -5.75 2.43 -2.69
CA PHE A 78 -6.86 3.35 -2.85
C PHE A 78 -6.86 4.35 -1.69
N ASN A 79 -6.41 5.58 -1.94
CA ASN A 79 -6.30 6.60 -0.90
C ASN A 79 -7.62 7.38 -0.77
N ILE A 80 -8.43 6.98 0.22
CA ILE A 80 -9.70 7.63 0.56
C ILE A 80 -9.51 9.10 0.95
N GLY A 81 -8.40 9.45 1.60
CA GLY A 81 -8.10 10.83 1.96
C GLY A 81 -7.93 11.72 0.73
N VAL A 82 -7.20 11.24 -0.28
CA VAL A 82 -7.05 11.93 -1.57
C VAL A 82 -8.42 12.05 -2.26
N LEU A 83 -9.25 11.00 -2.25
CA LEU A 83 -10.61 11.09 -2.80
C LEU A 83 -11.43 12.22 -2.14
N PHE A 84 -11.42 12.32 -0.81
CA PHE A 84 -12.12 13.39 -0.10
C PHE A 84 -11.53 14.76 -0.36
N ILE A 85 -10.22 14.88 -0.55
CA ILE A 85 -9.59 16.15 -0.97
C ILE A 85 -10.08 16.55 -2.36
N PHE A 86 -10.11 15.63 -3.33
CA PHE A 86 -10.60 15.91 -4.68
C PHE A 86 -12.08 16.29 -4.69
N VAL A 87 -12.94 15.57 -3.94
CA VAL A 87 -14.36 15.90 -3.81
C VAL A 87 -14.57 17.22 -3.06
N GLY A 88 -13.75 17.48 -2.04
CA GLY A 88 -13.80 18.71 -1.24
C GLY A 88 -13.31 19.95 -1.99
N LEU A 89 -12.42 19.81 -2.97
CA LEU A 89 -11.96 20.90 -3.85
C LEU A 89 -12.84 21.07 -5.09
N LEU A 90 -13.26 19.94 -5.67
CA LEU A 90 -14.00 19.87 -6.93
C LEU A 90 -15.27 19.06 -6.66
N THR A 91 -16.35 19.72 -6.26
CA THR A 91 -17.56 19.05 -5.75
C THR A 91 -18.10 17.96 -6.68
N TYR A 92 -18.49 18.35 -7.90
CA TYR A 92 -19.11 17.44 -8.87
C TYR A 92 -18.08 16.70 -9.73
N PHE A 93 -16.94 17.34 -9.99
CA PHE A 93 -15.90 16.79 -10.86
C PHE A 93 -14.83 16.00 -10.11
N GLY A 94 -14.76 16.10 -8.78
CA GLY A 94 -13.71 15.53 -7.95
C GLY A 94 -13.62 14.02 -8.08
N LEU A 95 -14.76 13.33 -8.19
CA LEU A 95 -14.77 11.89 -8.44
C LEU A 95 -14.15 11.54 -9.80
N LEU A 96 -14.45 12.33 -10.83
CA LEU A 96 -13.96 12.13 -12.19
C LEU A 96 -12.46 12.41 -12.28
N PHE A 97 -11.99 13.50 -11.65
CA PHE A 97 -10.56 13.81 -11.54
C PHE A 97 -9.82 12.77 -10.70
N TYR A 98 -10.40 12.31 -9.59
CA TYR A 98 -9.81 11.24 -8.78
C TYR A 98 -9.74 9.93 -9.58
N TRP A 99 -10.74 9.62 -10.40
CA TRP A 99 -10.71 8.44 -11.25
C TRP A 99 -9.60 8.51 -12.30
N ILE A 100 -9.43 9.66 -12.96
CA ILE A 100 -8.32 9.92 -13.90
C ILE A 100 -6.98 9.81 -13.16
N TYR A 101 -6.86 10.46 -12.00
CA TYR A 101 -5.67 10.38 -11.15
C TYR A 101 -5.35 8.93 -10.77
N TYR A 102 -6.33 8.19 -10.28
CA TYR A 102 -6.17 6.80 -9.89
C TYR A 102 -5.78 5.93 -11.09
N ARG A 103 -6.38 6.13 -12.26
CA ARG A 103 -6.13 5.28 -13.43
C ARG A 103 -4.76 5.55 -14.06
N PHE A 104 -4.40 6.82 -14.24
CA PHE A 104 -3.25 7.21 -15.07
C PHE A 104 -2.04 7.71 -14.28
N LEU A 105 -2.24 8.36 -13.14
CA LEU A 105 -1.14 8.97 -12.37
C LEU A 105 -0.70 8.10 -11.20
N LEU A 106 -1.64 7.43 -10.52
CA LEU A 106 -1.33 6.63 -9.34
C LEU A 106 -0.68 5.30 -9.74
N LYS A 107 0.63 5.24 -9.52
CA LYS A 107 1.43 4.04 -9.72
C LYS A 107 1.28 3.07 -8.53
N PRO A 108 1.26 1.75 -8.79
CA PRO A 108 1.22 0.76 -7.72
C PRO A 108 2.54 0.75 -6.94
N ASN A 109 2.46 0.55 -5.64
CA ASN A 109 3.65 0.37 -4.81
C ASN A 109 4.14 -1.06 -4.97
N VAL A 110 5.41 -1.23 -5.37
CA VAL A 110 6.05 -2.54 -5.52
C VAL A 110 6.92 -2.80 -4.30
N LEU A 111 6.69 -3.94 -3.64
CA LEU A 111 7.57 -4.47 -2.61
C LEU A 111 8.40 -5.60 -3.21
N CYS A 112 9.71 -5.50 -3.02
CA CYS A 112 10.66 -6.55 -3.36
C CYS A 112 11.17 -7.17 -2.07
N ILE A 113 11.10 -8.49 -1.97
CA ILE A 113 11.59 -9.27 -0.85
C ILE A 113 12.64 -10.23 -1.39
N ASP A 114 13.83 -10.17 -0.81
CA ASP A 114 14.98 -11.00 -1.14
C ASP A 114 15.37 -11.73 0.14
N LEU A 115 15.39 -13.07 0.11
CA LEU A 115 15.76 -13.89 1.26
C LEU A 115 17.28 -14.07 1.42
N ASP A 116 18.07 -13.86 0.35
CA ASP A 116 19.52 -14.07 0.36
C ASP A 116 20.28 -12.86 0.93
N LYS A 117 19.59 -11.72 1.04
CA LYS A 117 20.06 -10.50 1.70
C LYS A 117 19.17 -10.24 2.92
N VAL A 118 19.66 -9.47 3.89
CA VAL A 118 18.84 -8.95 5.01
C VAL A 118 17.50 -8.51 4.43
N PRO A 119 16.35 -9.00 4.93
CA PRO A 119 15.06 -8.80 4.27
C PRO A 119 14.71 -7.31 4.22
N VAL A 120 15.09 -6.64 3.14
CA VAL A 120 14.81 -5.22 2.96
C VAL A 120 13.56 -5.09 2.12
N LEU A 121 12.47 -4.68 2.76
CA LEU A 121 11.29 -4.16 2.05
C LEU A 121 11.68 -2.87 1.33
N LYS A 122 12.09 -2.97 0.08
CA LYS A 122 12.28 -1.79 -0.77
C LYS A 122 10.96 -1.48 -1.47
N ALA A 123 10.28 -0.44 -0.99
CA ALA A 123 9.23 0.21 -1.75
C ALA A 123 9.87 0.94 -2.95
N SER A 124 9.79 0.35 -4.14
CA SER A 124 10.25 1.04 -5.35
C SER A 124 9.13 1.96 -5.85
N GLN A 125 9.21 3.23 -5.48
CA GLN A 125 8.50 4.30 -6.20
C GLN A 125 9.34 4.63 -7.44
N LYS A 126 8.98 4.08 -8.60
CA LYS A 126 9.50 4.52 -9.91
C LYS A 126 8.44 5.33 -10.62
#